data_AF-A0A847HH54-F1
#
_entry.id   AF-A0A847HH54-F1
#
_cell.length_a   1.000
_cell.length_b   1.000
_cell.length_c   1.000
_cell.angle_alpha   90.00
_cell.angle_beta   90.00
_cell.angle_gamma   90.00
#
_symmetry.space_group_name_H-M   'P 1'
#
loop_
_entity.id
_entity.type
_entity.pdbx_description
1 polymer ?
#
loop_
_entity_poly.entity_id
_entity_poly.type
_entity_poly.pdbx_seq_one_letter_code
_entity_poly.pdbx_strand_id
1 'polypeptide(L)'
;MRKYRYITTFFVLTLVAVFLNGASIRRSVERTVKDPIPRGRPNYDALFADGKLRIAVFWGWDHPRDTIMGSFPAFETLNGKRLYYQGKPVLIEIGMITQINDKPKDIFKSALEDSTIDIVIYSGHARYGKGMAFESMYDIFRCGNGDLIEDRHVKPYKVFKATSEDLDATLFPKSYKIIMLNCCDSHGHFRQSWARRFRECSAPIDLLTVEFPVFNLYDHRRVLNLLRDILAFADWKTVKANYESEVHKRKNRLIIDQIRNPGEDDFAMDGAY
;
A
#
# COMPACT_ATOMS: atom_id res chain seq x y z
N MET A 1 5.13 39.30 -52.32
CA MET A 1 4.07 38.64 -51.52
C MET A 1 4.39 37.21 -51.08
N ARG A 2 5.07 36.35 -51.86
CA ARG A 2 5.36 34.95 -51.45
C ARG A 2 6.24 34.81 -50.19
N LYS A 3 7.28 35.64 -50.02
CA LYS A 3 8.19 35.57 -48.86
C LYS A 3 7.50 35.81 -47.51
N TYR A 4 6.50 36.70 -47.47
CA TYR A 4 5.75 36.99 -46.23
C TYR A 4 4.89 35.80 -45.77
N ARG A 5 4.33 35.02 -46.70
CA ARG A 5 3.53 33.82 -46.36
C ARG A 5 4.34 32.75 -45.63
N TYR A 6 5.59 32.53 -46.02
CA TYR A 6 6.44 31.53 -45.35
C TYR A 6 6.82 31.94 -43.93
N ILE A 7 7.01 33.24 -43.70
CA ILE A 7 7.31 33.79 -42.37
C ILE A 7 6.09 33.66 -41.46
N THR A 8 4.89 34.02 -41.92
CA THR A 8 3.67 33.84 -41.12
C THR A 8 3.38 32.37 -40.83
N THR A 9 3.53 31.47 -41.80
CA THR A 9 3.34 30.03 -41.57
C THR A 9 4.35 29.47 -40.57
N PHE A 10 5.61 29.91 -40.62
CA PHE A 10 6.63 29.51 -39.65
C PHE A 10 6.23 29.96 -38.23
N PHE A 11 5.87 31.23 -38.03
CA PHE A 11 5.45 31.74 -36.73
C PHE A 11 4.19 31.03 -36.20
N VAL A 12 3.20 30.75 -37.06
CA VAL A 12 1.99 30.02 -36.66
C VAL A 12 2.31 28.59 -36.24
N LEU A 13 3.16 27.87 -36.99
CA LEU A 13 3.58 26.51 -36.63
C LEU A 13 4.41 26.48 -35.35
N THR A 14 5.30 27.46 -35.14
CA THR A 14 6.05 27.60 -33.89
C THR A 14 5.11 27.92 -32.73
N LEU A 15 4.12 28.78 -32.91
CA LEU A 15 3.12 29.09 -31.87
C LEU A 15 2.30 27.84 -31.53
N VAL A 16 1.85 27.08 -32.52
CA VAL A 16 1.13 25.82 -32.32
C VAL A 16 2.02 24.81 -31.60
N ALA A 17 3.30 24.69 -31.96
CA ALA A 17 4.23 23.80 -31.27
C ALA A 17 4.50 24.25 -29.81
N VAL A 18 4.57 25.55 -29.55
CA VAL A 18 4.71 26.13 -28.20
C VAL A 18 3.43 25.97 -27.40
N PHE A 19 2.24 26.11 -28.01
CA PHE A 19 0.96 25.84 -27.33
C PHE A 19 0.74 24.35 -27.08
N LEU A 20 1.12 23.46 -28.00
CA LEU A 20 1.01 22.01 -27.82
C LEU A 20 2.02 21.48 -26.79
N ASN A 21 3.25 22.01 -26.75
CA ASN A 21 4.24 21.64 -25.74
C ASN A 21 4.03 22.38 -24.40
N GLY A 22 3.58 23.63 -24.43
CA GLY A 22 3.28 24.47 -23.26
C GLY A 22 1.93 24.15 -22.61
N ALA A 23 1.02 23.46 -23.31
CA ALA A 23 -0.17 22.84 -22.75
C ALA A 23 0.14 21.61 -21.89
N SER A 24 1.42 21.21 -21.78
CA SER A 24 1.93 20.58 -20.55
C SER A 24 1.99 21.59 -19.41
N ILE A 25 0.87 22.30 -19.21
CA ILE A 25 0.54 22.97 -17.97
C ILE A 25 0.80 21.92 -16.91
N ARG A 26 1.83 22.18 -16.09
CA ARG A 26 2.00 21.58 -14.77
C ARG A 26 0.73 21.94 -14.00
N ARG A 27 -0.37 21.24 -14.28
CA ARG A 27 -1.39 21.02 -13.28
C ARG A 27 -0.61 20.31 -12.20
N SER A 28 -0.42 20.97 -11.07
CA SER A 28 -0.41 20.25 -9.81
C SER A 28 -1.70 19.43 -9.85
N VAL A 29 -1.58 18.17 -10.31
CA VAL A 29 -2.70 17.25 -10.28
C VAL A 29 -2.86 16.98 -8.81
N GLU A 30 -3.72 17.78 -8.18
CA GLU A 30 -4.16 17.50 -6.83
C GLU A 30 -4.70 16.08 -6.85
N ARG A 31 -4.35 15.30 -5.82
CA ARG A 31 -4.86 13.96 -5.58
C ARG A 31 -6.35 14.08 -5.23
N THR A 32 -7.17 14.47 -6.21
CA THR A 32 -8.57 14.80 -5.97
C THR A 32 -9.42 13.54 -6.00
N VAL A 33 -10.20 13.42 -4.94
CA VAL A 33 -11.28 12.48 -4.60
C VAL A 33 -12.26 12.13 -5.74
N LYS A 34 -12.25 12.85 -6.87
CA LYS A 34 -13.33 12.82 -7.88
C LYS A 34 -13.28 11.65 -8.84
N ASP A 35 -12.17 10.92 -8.94
CA ASP A 35 -12.11 9.77 -9.84
C ASP A 35 -12.72 8.55 -9.14
N PRO A 36 -13.79 7.97 -9.70
CA PRO A 36 -14.39 6.78 -9.12
C PRO A 36 -13.35 5.66 -9.06
N ILE A 37 -13.15 5.05 -7.89
CA ILE A 37 -12.27 3.89 -7.73
C ILE A 37 -12.78 2.79 -8.68
N PRO A 38 -12.00 2.40 -9.69
CA PRO A 38 -12.49 1.43 -10.64
C PRO A 38 -12.66 0.06 -9.97
N ARG A 39 -13.80 -0.60 -10.20
CA ARG A 39 -14.05 -1.94 -9.64
C ARG A 39 -13.02 -2.93 -10.20
N GLY A 40 -12.40 -3.71 -9.32
CA GLY A 40 -11.51 -4.82 -9.69
C GLY A 40 -10.09 -4.44 -10.11
N ARG A 41 -9.68 -3.18 -10.06
CA ARG A 41 -8.30 -2.75 -10.31
C ARG A 41 -7.90 -1.62 -9.35
N PRO A 42 -6.60 -1.47 -9.04
CA PRO A 42 -6.13 -0.30 -8.33
C PRO A 42 -6.51 1.01 -9.04
N ASN A 43 -6.75 2.08 -8.29
CA ASN A 43 -6.91 3.41 -8.86
C ASN A 43 -5.54 4.00 -9.27
N TYR A 44 -5.01 3.50 -10.39
CA TYR A 44 -3.73 3.94 -10.95
C TYR A 44 -3.70 5.43 -11.31
N ASP A 45 -4.82 5.98 -11.78
CA ASP A 45 -4.93 7.41 -12.07
C ASP A 45 -4.67 8.25 -10.80
N ALA A 46 -5.21 7.84 -9.65
CA ALA A 46 -4.98 8.50 -8.37
C ALA A 46 -3.54 8.28 -7.85
N LEU A 47 -3.00 7.06 -7.93
CA LEU A 47 -1.63 6.76 -7.47
C LEU A 47 -0.56 7.50 -8.27
N PHE A 48 -0.80 7.74 -9.57
CA PHE A 48 0.18 8.34 -10.47
C PHE A 48 -0.10 9.82 -10.78
N ALA A 49 -1.12 10.40 -10.13
CA ALA A 49 -1.60 11.75 -10.37
C ALA A 49 -0.48 12.79 -10.38
N ASP A 50 0.40 12.77 -9.38
CA ASP A 50 1.50 13.73 -9.23
C ASP A 50 2.79 13.31 -9.94
N GLY A 51 2.75 12.28 -10.77
CA GLY A 51 3.92 11.78 -11.51
C GLY A 51 4.96 11.09 -10.62
N LYS A 52 4.57 10.67 -9.42
CA LYS A 52 5.40 9.93 -8.47
C LYS A 52 4.61 8.77 -7.87
N LEU A 53 5.23 7.60 -7.78
CA LEU A 53 4.72 6.44 -7.05
C LEU A 53 5.61 6.24 -5.83
N ARG A 54 5.09 6.56 -4.65
CA ARG A 54 5.82 6.48 -3.38
C ARG A 54 5.40 5.24 -2.61
N ILE A 55 6.36 4.36 -2.38
CA ILE A 55 6.18 3.07 -1.72
C ILE A 55 7.00 3.05 -0.43
N ALA A 56 6.36 2.77 0.70
CA ALA A 56 7.04 2.56 1.97
C ALA A 56 6.96 1.08 2.37
N VAL A 57 8.11 0.42 2.49
CA VAL A 57 8.22 -1.00 2.84
C VAL A 57 8.81 -1.12 4.24
N PHE A 58 8.02 -1.69 5.15
CA PHE A 58 8.37 -1.91 6.56
C PHE A 58 8.63 -3.39 6.81
N TRP A 59 9.86 -3.70 7.25
CA TRP A 59 10.25 -5.05 7.66
C TRP A 59 10.16 -5.17 9.18
N GLY A 60 9.18 -5.95 9.65
CA GLY A 60 8.93 -6.23 11.06
C GLY A 60 9.95 -7.18 11.69
N TRP A 61 9.77 -7.39 13.00
CA TRP A 61 10.68 -8.18 13.84
C TRP A 61 10.73 -9.65 13.43
N ASP A 62 11.89 -10.29 13.60
CA ASP A 62 12.21 -11.70 13.26
C ASP A 62 12.25 -12.10 11.77
N HIS A 63 12.25 -11.15 10.83
CA HIS A 63 12.65 -11.48 9.46
C HIS A 63 14.16 -11.79 9.39
N PRO A 64 14.59 -12.90 8.78
CA PRO A 64 16.00 -13.21 8.64
C PRO A 64 16.70 -12.05 7.93
N ARG A 65 17.78 -11.54 8.54
CA ARG A 65 18.55 -10.40 8.00
C ARG A 65 18.92 -10.64 6.54
N ASP A 66 19.35 -11.85 6.20
CA ASP A 66 19.76 -12.21 4.83
C ASP A 66 18.59 -12.17 3.84
N THR A 67 17.37 -12.46 4.29
CA THR A 67 16.16 -12.35 3.48
C THR A 67 15.79 -10.89 3.21
N ILE A 68 15.91 -10.02 4.22
CA ILE A 68 15.72 -8.58 4.06
C ILE A 68 16.80 -8.01 3.12
N MET A 69 18.08 -8.27 3.41
CA MET A 69 19.21 -7.79 2.61
C MET A 69 19.19 -8.32 1.17
N GLY A 70 18.76 -9.56 0.94
CA GLY A 70 18.64 -10.14 -0.40
C GLY A 70 17.60 -9.45 -1.27
N SER A 71 16.65 -8.72 -0.68
CA SER A 71 15.65 -7.94 -1.41
C SER A 71 16.11 -6.52 -1.76
N PHE A 72 17.12 -5.98 -1.05
CA PHE A 72 17.60 -4.60 -1.23
C PHE A 72 18.00 -4.28 -2.66
N PRO A 73 18.78 -5.12 -3.37
CA PRO A 73 19.17 -4.82 -4.75
C PRO A 73 17.99 -4.61 -5.68
N ALA A 74 16.88 -5.34 -5.49
CA ALA A 74 15.68 -5.17 -6.30
C ALA A 74 15.01 -3.82 -6.03
N PHE A 75 14.90 -3.40 -4.76
CA PHE A 75 14.32 -2.10 -4.40
C PHE A 75 15.21 -0.93 -4.83
N GLU A 76 16.53 -1.03 -4.61
CA GLU A 76 17.50 -0.02 -5.07
C GLU A 76 17.48 0.13 -6.59
N THR A 77 17.36 -0.98 -7.32
CA THR A 77 17.28 -0.97 -8.79
C THR A 77 16.00 -0.28 -9.28
N LEU A 78 14.88 -0.45 -8.55
CA LEU A 78 13.59 0.15 -8.90
C LEU A 78 13.51 1.62 -8.48
N ASN A 79 14.14 2.00 -7.37
CA ASN A 79 14.11 3.36 -6.86
C ASN A 79 14.74 4.34 -7.85
N GLY A 80 14.07 5.47 -8.10
CA GLY A 80 14.49 6.48 -9.07
C GLY A 80 14.23 6.11 -10.54
N LYS A 81 13.72 4.91 -10.84
CA LYS A 81 13.30 4.56 -12.21
C LYS A 81 11.99 5.25 -12.56
N ARG A 82 11.71 5.32 -13.87
CA ARG A 82 10.46 5.85 -14.41
C ARG A 82 9.67 4.72 -15.03
N LEU A 83 8.43 4.54 -14.59
CA LEU A 83 7.43 3.83 -15.38
C LEU A 83 6.70 4.85 -16.27
N TYR A 84 6.04 4.39 -17.33
CA TYR A 84 5.21 5.25 -18.17
C TYR A 84 3.76 4.82 -18.04
N TYR A 85 2.92 5.74 -17.57
CA TYR A 85 1.48 5.54 -17.44
C TYR A 85 0.75 6.54 -18.35
N GLN A 86 -0.06 6.04 -19.28
CA GLN A 86 -0.77 6.87 -20.28
C GLN A 86 0.18 7.87 -21.00
N GLY A 87 1.40 7.44 -21.31
CA GLY A 87 2.42 8.28 -21.96
C GLY A 87 3.13 9.30 -21.05
N LYS A 88 2.75 9.40 -19.77
CA LYS A 88 3.41 10.27 -18.79
C LYS A 88 4.43 9.50 -17.94
N PRO A 89 5.63 10.06 -17.71
CA PRO A 89 6.59 9.44 -16.82
C PRO A 89 6.13 9.56 -15.36
N VAL A 90 6.23 8.48 -14.61
CA VAL A 90 5.99 8.42 -13.17
C VAL A 90 7.27 7.94 -12.50
N LEU A 91 7.83 8.75 -11.60
CA LEU A 91 9.04 8.42 -10.85
C LEU A 91 8.70 7.45 -9.70
N ILE A 92 9.44 6.36 -9.59
CA ILE A 92 9.32 5.41 -8.48
C ILE A 92 10.20 5.89 -7.33
N GLU A 93 9.61 6.06 -6.15
CA GLU A 93 10.31 6.40 -4.90
C GLU A 93 10.02 5.28 -3.89
N ILE A 94 11.05 4.54 -3.49
CA ILE A 94 10.91 3.43 -2.53
C ILE A 94 11.69 3.77 -1.26
N GLY A 95 10.96 3.89 -0.15
CA GLY A 95 11.52 3.95 1.19
C GLY A 95 11.54 2.56 1.81
N MET A 96 12.71 2.10 2.26
CA MET A 96 12.84 0.88 3.05
C MET A 96 13.05 1.24 4.52
N ILE A 97 12.16 0.77 5.38
CA ILE A 97 12.20 0.97 6.81
C ILE A 97 12.38 -0.38 7.48
N THR A 98 13.37 -0.46 8.36
CA THR A 98 13.67 -1.67 9.12
C THR A 98 13.49 -1.42 10.60
N GLN A 99 13.41 -2.49 11.39
CA GLN A 99 13.42 -2.45 12.86
C GLN A 99 14.66 -1.80 13.49
N ILE A 100 15.73 -1.54 12.72
CA ILE A 100 16.98 -0.91 13.21
C ILE A 100 16.82 0.62 13.27
N ASN A 101 15.81 1.17 12.60
CA ASN A 101 15.51 2.59 12.63
C ASN A 101 15.02 3.02 14.02
N ASP A 102 15.43 4.20 14.48
CA ASP A 102 14.91 4.77 15.73
C ASP A 102 13.40 5.02 15.62
N LYS A 103 12.63 4.62 16.64
CA LYS A 103 11.17 4.80 16.73
C LYS A 103 10.40 4.24 15.51
N PRO A 104 10.54 2.94 15.20
CA PRO A 104 9.97 2.35 13.97
C PRO A 104 8.43 2.45 13.94
N LYS A 105 7.77 2.42 15.10
CA LYS A 105 6.33 2.62 15.23
C LYS A 105 5.88 3.99 14.76
N ASP A 106 6.58 5.05 15.19
CA ASP A 106 6.23 6.42 14.84
C ASP A 106 6.45 6.66 13.34
N ILE A 107 7.48 6.05 12.76
CA ILE A 107 7.73 6.08 11.32
C ILE A 107 6.61 5.35 10.55
N PHE A 108 6.18 4.18 11.03
CA PHE A 108 5.09 3.44 10.41
C PHE A 108 3.78 4.23 10.45
N LYS A 109 3.40 4.75 11.63
CA LYS A 109 2.25 5.64 11.78
C LYS A 109 2.35 6.84 10.84
N SER A 110 3.49 7.52 10.81
CA SER A 110 3.69 8.69 9.94
C SER A 110 3.49 8.33 8.47
N ALA A 111 3.94 7.16 8.02
CA ALA A 111 3.74 6.73 6.63
C ALA A 111 2.28 6.38 6.28
N LEU A 112 1.52 5.89 7.26
CA LEU A 112 0.07 5.68 7.12
C LEU A 112 -0.67 7.02 6.96
N GLU A 113 -0.26 8.03 7.73
CA GLU A 113 -0.88 9.38 7.75
C GLU A 113 -0.42 10.26 6.57
N ASP A 114 0.75 10.00 6.00
CA ASP A 114 1.31 10.78 4.90
C ASP A 114 0.46 10.64 3.62
N SER A 115 -0.12 11.75 3.19
CA SER A 115 -0.95 11.83 1.97
C SER A 115 -0.18 11.69 0.67
N THR A 116 1.16 11.73 0.70
CA THR A 116 2.04 11.58 -0.46
C THR A 116 2.48 10.14 -0.69
N ILE A 117 2.41 9.29 0.34
CA ILE A 117 2.77 7.87 0.24
C ILE A 117 1.58 7.09 -0.33
N ASP A 118 1.81 6.39 -1.43
CA ASP A 118 0.78 5.73 -2.22
C ASP A 118 0.55 4.28 -1.80
N ILE A 119 1.63 3.61 -1.41
CA ILE A 119 1.62 2.22 -1.00
C ILE A 119 2.39 2.06 0.31
N VAL A 120 1.75 1.46 1.32
CA VAL A 120 2.40 1.08 2.58
C VAL A 120 2.35 -0.42 2.72
N ILE A 121 3.51 -1.05 2.86
CA ILE A 121 3.64 -2.50 3.00
C ILE A 121 4.28 -2.77 4.35
N TYR A 122 3.55 -3.45 5.25
CA TYR A 122 4.14 -4.08 6.42
C TYR A 122 4.36 -5.56 6.13
N SER A 123 5.59 -6.03 6.34
CA SER A 123 5.97 -7.43 6.19
C SER A 123 6.71 -7.90 7.44
N GLY A 124 6.12 -8.79 8.22
CA GLY A 124 6.66 -9.22 9.51
C GLY A 124 5.66 -10.06 10.31
N HIS A 125 5.96 -10.39 11.56
CA HIS A 125 5.03 -11.15 12.39
C HIS A 125 3.83 -10.31 12.83
N ALA A 126 2.64 -10.92 12.84
CA ALA A 126 1.39 -10.35 13.33
C ALA A 126 1.08 -10.76 14.78
N ARG A 127 1.49 -11.97 15.16
CA ARG A 127 1.05 -12.68 16.37
C ARG A 127 2.16 -12.93 17.39
N TYR A 128 3.42 -12.80 16.99
CA TYR A 128 4.58 -13.25 17.76
C TYR A 128 5.65 -12.16 17.81
N GLY A 129 6.38 -12.07 18.93
CA GLY A 129 7.62 -11.30 19.05
C GLY A 129 7.60 -9.91 18.42
N LYS A 130 7.17 -8.88 19.17
CA LYS A 130 7.22 -7.47 18.75
C LYS A 130 6.54 -7.11 17.40
N GLY A 131 5.56 -7.91 16.95
CA GLY A 131 4.71 -7.62 15.78
C GLY A 131 3.62 -6.56 16.04
N MET A 132 2.71 -6.32 15.07
CA MET A 132 1.66 -5.28 15.09
C MET A 132 0.50 -5.47 16.11
N ALA A 133 0.72 -5.99 17.33
CA ALA A 133 -0.43 -6.23 18.22
C ALA A 133 -0.20 -6.30 19.75
N PHE A 134 1.01 -6.21 20.31
CA PHE A 134 1.21 -6.51 21.75
C PHE A 134 2.14 -5.58 22.54
N GLU A 135 2.07 -5.67 23.86
CA GLU A 135 2.23 -4.51 24.75
C GLU A 135 3.66 -4.22 25.24
N SER A 136 4.63 -5.13 25.04
CA SER A 136 5.83 -5.12 25.88
C SER A 136 6.99 -4.24 25.38
N MET A 137 6.93 -3.63 24.18
CA MET A 137 8.03 -2.81 23.61
C MET A 137 7.52 -1.61 22.80
N TYR A 138 8.31 -0.54 22.74
CA TYR A 138 8.00 0.69 21.97
C TYR A 138 7.90 0.45 20.45
N ASP A 139 8.39 -0.69 19.97
CA ASP A 139 8.45 -1.06 18.54
C ASP A 139 7.13 -1.62 17.98
N ILE A 140 6.04 -1.62 18.75
CA ILE A 140 4.82 -2.36 18.43
C ILE A 140 3.67 -1.40 18.08
N PHE A 141 3.13 -1.52 16.86
CA PHE A 141 1.93 -0.79 16.42
C PHE A 141 0.66 -1.57 16.78
N ARG A 142 -0.07 -1.17 17.82
CA ARG A 142 -1.29 -1.85 18.31
C ARG A 142 -2.47 -1.61 17.36
N CYS A 143 -2.86 -2.64 16.62
CA CYS A 143 -3.95 -2.58 15.65
C CYS A 143 -4.90 -3.77 15.67
N GLY A 144 -5.02 -4.45 16.83
CA GLY A 144 -5.88 -5.61 17.01
C GLY A 144 -7.38 -5.30 17.00
N ASN A 145 -8.20 -6.35 17.00
CA ASN A 145 -9.66 -6.29 16.99
C ASN A 145 -10.31 -6.46 18.38
N GLY A 146 -9.51 -6.62 19.44
CA GLY A 146 -9.97 -6.90 20.81
C GLY A 146 -9.91 -8.37 21.24
N ASP A 147 -9.54 -9.29 20.35
CA ASP A 147 -9.45 -10.71 20.64
C ASP A 147 -8.38 -11.06 21.68
N LEU A 148 -8.58 -12.17 22.38
CA LEU A 148 -7.57 -12.74 23.27
C LEU A 148 -6.61 -13.62 22.48
N ILE A 149 -5.32 -13.38 22.64
CA ILE A 149 -4.26 -14.07 21.90
C ILE A 149 -3.29 -14.70 22.91
N GLU A 150 -3.05 -16.00 22.73
CA GLU A 150 -2.14 -16.79 23.56
C GLU A 150 -0.71 -16.76 22.99
N ASP A 151 0.26 -16.32 23.79
CA ASP A 151 1.69 -16.43 23.52
C ASP A 151 2.21 -17.80 23.98
N ARG A 152 2.54 -18.64 22.99
CA ARG A 152 3.03 -20.00 23.19
C ARG A 152 4.55 -20.11 23.33
N HIS A 153 5.29 -18.99 23.27
CA HIS A 153 6.76 -18.97 23.35
C HIS A 153 7.29 -18.77 24.77
N VAL A 154 6.45 -18.34 25.70
CA VAL A 154 6.79 -18.19 27.12
C VAL A 154 6.03 -19.26 27.93
N LYS A 155 6.68 -19.90 28.91
CA LYS A 155 6.02 -20.81 29.84
C LYS A 155 6.02 -20.20 31.25
N PRO A 156 4.87 -20.13 31.96
CA PRO A 156 3.53 -20.51 31.49
C PRO A 156 3.05 -19.62 30.34
N TYR A 157 2.18 -20.16 29.47
CA TYR A 157 1.61 -19.40 28.35
C TYR A 157 0.93 -18.14 28.87
N LYS A 158 1.14 -17.03 28.17
CA LYS A 158 0.54 -15.73 28.52
C LYS A 158 -0.59 -15.42 27.55
N VAL A 159 -1.67 -14.82 28.05
CA VAL A 159 -2.78 -14.37 27.21
C VAL A 159 -2.79 -12.86 27.23
N PHE A 160 -2.87 -12.25 26.04
CA PHE A 160 -2.90 -10.81 25.83
C PHE A 160 -4.16 -10.42 25.07
N LYS A 161 -4.69 -9.23 25.35
CA LYS A 161 -5.78 -8.64 24.56
C LYS A 161 -5.18 -7.88 23.39
N ALA A 162 -5.66 -8.13 22.18
CA ALA A 162 -5.21 -7.45 20.97
C ALA A 162 -5.85 -6.06 20.85
N THR A 163 -5.17 -5.03 21.33
CA THR A 163 -5.74 -3.67 21.38
C THR A 163 -5.42 -2.85 20.13
N SER A 164 -6.12 -1.72 19.93
CA SER A 164 -6.09 -0.91 18.70
C SER A 164 -5.61 0.53 18.91
N GLU A 165 -5.00 0.90 20.05
CA GLU A 165 -4.78 2.31 20.39
C GLU A 165 -3.95 3.08 19.36
N ASP A 166 -2.90 2.47 18.79
CA ASP A 166 -2.07 3.13 17.79
C ASP A 166 -2.83 3.30 16.46
N LEU A 167 -3.63 2.30 16.06
CA LEU A 167 -4.50 2.39 14.88
C LEU A 167 -5.60 3.44 15.07
N ASP A 168 -6.21 3.50 16.26
CA ASP A 168 -7.25 4.47 16.59
C ASP A 168 -6.69 5.91 16.62
N ALA A 169 -5.44 6.07 17.02
CA ALA A 169 -4.72 7.33 16.97
C ALA A 169 -4.20 7.71 15.56
N THR A 170 -4.31 6.82 14.58
CA THR A 170 -3.83 7.06 13.20
C THR A 170 -4.88 7.79 12.38
N LEU A 171 -4.50 8.93 11.78
CA LEU A 171 -5.35 9.75 10.93
C LEU A 171 -5.09 9.47 9.45
N PHE A 172 -5.90 8.59 8.86
CA PHE A 172 -5.71 8.24 7.46
C PHE A 172 -6.08 9.41 6.52
N PRO A 173 -5.25 9.69 5.50
CA PRO A 173 -5.52 10.76 4.56
C PRO A 173 -6.68 10.39 3.62
N LYS A 174 -7.28 11.41 3.01
CA LYS A 174 -8.33 11.24 1.98
C LYS A 174 -7.77 10.93 0.59
N SER A 175 -6.46 10.77 0.46
CA SER A 175 -5.79 10.32 -0.77
C SER A 175 -5.90 8.80 -0.89
N TYR A 176 -6.13 8.31 -2.11
CA TYR A 176 -6.15 6.87 -2.37
C TYR A 176 -4.82 6.22 -1.98
N LYS A 177 -4.88 5.10 -1.26
CA LYS A 177 -3.70 4.35 -0.79
C LYS A 177 -3.94 2.85 -0.87
N ILE A 178 -2.88 2.09 -1.10
CA ILE A 178 -2.88 0.64 -0.92
C ILE A 178 -2.12 0.30 0.35
N ILE A 179 -2.72 -0.48 1.23
CA ILE A 179 -2.06 -0.97 2.45
C ILE A 179 -1.98 -2.49 2.38
N MET A 180 -0.77 -3.04 2.47
CA MET A 180 -0.55 -4.49 2.57
C MET A 180 -0.06 -4.84 3.97
N LEU A 181 -0.79 -5.71 4.66
CA LEU A 181 -0.36 -6.35 5.91
C LEU A 181 0.08 -7.79 5.58
N ASN A 182 1.34 -7.94 5.15
CA ASN A 182 1.96 -9.23 4.86
C ASN A 182 2.41 -9.90 6.16
N CYS A 183 1.44 -10.40 6.93
CA CYS A 183 1.69 -11.02 8.22
C CYS A 183 0.63 -12.10 8.55
N CYS A 184 1.02 -13.13 9.31
CA CYS A 184 0.21 -14.30 9.63
C CYS A 184 -1.18 -13.92 10.14
N ASP A 185 -2.23 -14.45 9.51
CA ASP A 185 -3.62 -14.30 9.94
C ASP A 185 -4.04 -12.82 10.15
N SER A 186 -3.40 -11.90 9.43
CA SER A 186 -3.77 -10.48 9.41
C SER A 186 -5.22 -10.25 9.03
N HIS A 187 -5.78 -11.14 8.20
CA HIS A 187 -7.20 -11.11 7.91
C HIS A 187 -8.08 -11.30 9.14
N GLY A 188 -7.80 -12.34 9.95
CA GLY A 188 -8.60 -12.63 11.14
C GLY A 188 -8.47 -11.56 12.22
N HIS A 189 -7.26 -11.03 12.41
CA HIS A 189 -6.94 -10.18 13.55
C HIS A 189 -7.06 -8.68 13.30
N PHE A 190 -6.83 -8.24 12.07
CA PHE A 190 -6.66 -6.83 11.75
C PHE A 190 -7.73 -6.29 10.81
N ARG A 191 -8.39 -7.15 10.02
CA ARG A 191 -9.39 -6.68 9.04
C ARG A 191 -10.45 -5.80 9.67
N GLN A 192 -11.07 -6.26 10.76
CA GLN A 192 -12.20 -5.55 11.36
C GLN A 192 -11.79 -4.19 11.93
N SER A 193 -10.65 -4.13 12.64
CA SER A 193 -10.14 -2.91 13.26
C SER A 193 -9.70 -1.89 12.19
N TRP A 194 -8.96 -2.33 11.17
CA TRP A 194 -8.51 -1.46 10.08
C TRP A 194 -9.67 -0.98 9.21
N ALA A 195 -10.63 -1.87 8.86
CA ALA A 195 -11.81 -1.49 8.10
C ALA A 195 -12.74 -0.54 8.86
N ARG A 196 -12.87 -0.71 10.19
CA ARG A 196 -13.53 0.29 11.03
C ARG A 196 -12.81 1.63 10.92
N ARG A 197 -11.49 1.63 11.11
CA ARG A 197 -10.72 2.88 11.16
C ARG A 197 -10.72 3.65 9.84
N PHE A 198 -10.63 2.96 8.71
CA PHE A 198 -10.73 3.61 7.39
C PHE A 198 -12.10 4.26 7.17
N ARG A 199 -13.19 3.60 7.59
CA ARG A 199 -14.54 4.17 7.52
C ARG A 199 -14.67 5.41 8.40
N GLU A 200 -14.18 5.37 9.63
CA GLU A 200 -14.17 6.54 10.53
C GLU A 200 -13.39 7.72 9.94
N CYS A 201 -12.27 7.46 9.26
CA CYS A 201 -11.47 8.50 8.60
C CYS A 201 -12.02 8.93 7.23
N SER A 202 -13.03 8.23 6.73
CA SER A 202 -13.48 8.32 5.35
C SER A 202 -12.34 8.14 4.32
N ALA A 203 -11.42 7.21 4.58
CA ALA A 203 -10.19 7.04 3.83
C ALA A 203 -10.35 6.03 2.67
N PRO A 204 -10.04 6.40 1.41
CA PRO A 204 -10.16 5.52 0.25
C PRO A 204 -8.96 4.56 0.16
N ILE A 205 -9.05 3.42 0.87
CA ILE A 205 -7.91 2.49 1.02
C ILE A 205 -8.28 1.09 0.56
N ASP A 206 -7.44 0.50 -0.30
CA ASP A 206 -7.47 -0.92 -0.60
C ASP A 206 -6.56 -1.68 0.39
N LEU A 207 -7.14 -2.59 1.17
CA LEU A 207 -6.43 -3.37 2.18
C LEU A 207 -6.14 -4.79 1.67
N LEU A 208 -4.87 -5.15 1.66
CA LEU A 208 -4.36 -6.46 1.29
C LEU A 208 -3.92 -7.18 2.56
N THR A 209 -4.58 -8.28 2.90
CA THR A 209 -4.25 -9.14 4.03
C THR A 209 -3.91 -10.54 3.58
N VAL A 210 -3.20 -11.28 4.43
CA VAL A 210 -2.81 -12.67 4.22
C VAL A 210 -3.47 -13.56 5.27
N GLU A 211 -4.20 -14.58 4.81
CA GLU A 211 -4.74 -15.64 5.65
C GLU A 211 -3.75 -16.82 5.64
N PHE A 212 -3.46 -17.41 6.82
CA PHE A 212 -2.58 -18.60 7.06
C PHE A 212 -1.08 -18.32 7.30
N PRO A 213 -0.35 -19.25 7.98
CA PRO A 213 0.98 -18.98 8.48
C PRO A 213 1.97 -18.65 7.37
N VAL A 214 2.54 -17.48 7.56
CA VAL A 214 3.59 -16.91 6.78
C VAL A 214 4.91 -17.51 7.25
N PHE A 215 5.38 -18.57 6.58
CA PHE A 215 6.73 -19.05 6.81
C PHE A 215 7.71 -18.03 6.22
N ASN A 216 8.54 -17.41 7.07
CA ASN A 216 9.52 -16.33 6.82
C ASN A 216 10.30 -16.38 5.48
N LEU A 217 10.41 -17.55 4.83
CA LEU A 217 11.18 -17.75 3.60
C LEU A 217 10.58 -17.12 2.34
N TYR A 218 9.31 -16.70 2.31
CA TYR A 218 8.66 -16.23 1.06
C TYR A 218 8.08 -14.82 1.12
N ASP A 219 8.24 -14.12 2.24
CA ASP A 219 7.60 -12.83 2.48
C ASP A 219 8.12 -11.76 1.55
N HIS A 220 9.43 -11.74 1.38
CA HIS A 220 10.10 -10.90 0.41
C HIS A 220 9.59 -11.14 -1.01
N ARG A 221 9.28 -12.39 -1.39
CA ARG A 221 8.72 -12.69 -2.72
C ARG A 221 7.32 -12.12 -2.88
N ARG A 222 6.47 -12.20 -1.86
CA ARG A 222 5.13 -11.58 -1.92
C ARG A 222 5.22 -10.06 -2.08
N VAL A 223 6.11 -9.41 -1.34
CA VAL A 223 6.35 -7.96 -1.49
C VAL A 223 6.84 -7.62 -2.90
N LEU A 224 7.83 -8.35 -3.41
CA LEU A 224 8.36 -8.14 -4.76
C LEU A 224 7.32 -8.43 -5.86
N ASN A 225 6.51 -9.48 -5.70
CA ASN A 225 5.40 -9.80 -6.61
C ASN A 225 4.33 -8.70 -6.59
N LEU A 226 4.04 -8.09 -5.43
CA LEU A 226 3.14 -6.92 -5.36
C LEU A 226 3.63 -5.80 -6.23
N LEU A 227 4.89 -5.41 -6.01
CA LEU A 227 5.44 -4.29 -6.73
C LEU A 227 5.52 -4.60 -8.22
N ARG A 228 5.91 -5.81 -8.61
CA ARG A 228 5.89 -6.23 -10.02
C ARG A 228 4.48 -6.10 -10.62
N ASP A 229 3.46 -6.60 -9.93
CA ASP A 229 2.09 -6.60 -10.45
C ASP A 229 1.50 -5.18 -10.53
N ILE A 230 1.78 -4.32 -9.53
CA ILE A 230 1.41 -2.90 -9.56
C ILE A 230 2.11 -2.17 -10.70
N LEU A 231 3.41 -2.41 -10.90
CA LEU A 231 4.19 -1.81 -11.98
C LEU A 231 3.79 -2.32 -13.37
N ALA A 232 3.18 -3.51 -13.43
CA ALA A 232 2.59 -4.08 -14.64
C ALA A 232 1.12 -3.66 -14.86
N PHE A 233 0.59 -2.78 -14.00
CA PHE A 233 -0.81 -2.33 -14.02
C PHE A 233 -1.83 -3.47 -13.91
N ALA A 234 -1.51 -4.53 -13.18
CA ALA A 234 -2.35 -5.70 -13.00
C ALA A 234 -3.69 -5.35 -12.35
N ASP A 235 -4.72 -6.14 -12.65
CA ASP A 235 -6.00 -6.08 -11.93
C ASP A 235 -5.91 -6.85 -10.60
N TRP A 236 -6.87 -6.61 -9.69
CA TRP A 236 -6.87 -7.27 -8.37
C TRP A 236 -7.07 -8.78 -8.47
N LYS A 237 -7.70 -9.26 -9.55
CA LYS A 237 -7.85 -10.69 -9.83
C LYS A 237 -6.50 -11.36 -10.11
N THR A 238 -5.65 -10.72 -10.92
CA THR A 238 -4.31 -11.16 -11.29
C THR A 238 -3.39 -11.10 -10.08
N VAL A 239 -3.42 -9.99 -9.34
CA VAL A 239 -2.67 -9.84 -8.08
C VAL A 239 -3.03 -10.98 -7.15
N LYS A 240 -4.32 -11.25 -6.90
CA LYS A 240 -4.73 -12.36 -6.03
C LYS A 240 -4.24 -13.73 -6.52
N ALA A 241 -4.39 -14.03 -7.81
CA ALA A 241 -4.00 -15.31 -8.40
C ALA A 241 -2.49 -15.60 -8.27
N ASN A 242 -1.64 -14.58 -8.40
CA ASN A 242 -0.19 -14.73 -8.27
C ASN A 242 0.26 -15.07 -6.84
N TYR A 243 -0.57 -14.80 -5.83
CA TYR A 243 -0.20 -14.98 -4.43
C TYR A 243 -0.79 -16.24 -3.85
N GLU A 244 -2.02 -16.58 -4.26
CA GLU A 244 -2.63 -17.88 -3.95
C GLU A 244 -1.88 -19.06 -4.61
N SER A 245 -1.03 -18.80 -5.61
CA SER A 245 -0.26 -19.81 -6.33
C SER A 245 1.11 -20.15 -5.72
N GLU A 246 1.64 -19.37 -4.75
CA GLU A 246 2.92 -19.68 -4.10
C GLU A 246 2.78 -20.63 -2.87
N VAL A 247 3.30 -21.86 -3.06
CA VAL A 247 3.83 -22.89 -2.13
C VAL A 247 2.95 -23.45 -0.97
N HIS A 248 2.16 -24.48 -1.34
CA HIS A 248 1.71 -25.72 -0.66
C HIS A 248 0.94 -25.83 0.69
N LYS A 249 -0.10 -26.71 0.60
CA LYS A 249 -0.86 -27.52 1.58
C LYS A 249 -1.75 -26.87 2.66
N ARG A 250 -1.68 -25.56 2.88
CA ARG A 250 -2.84 -24.74 3.32
C ARG A 250 -2.67 -23.41 2.60
N LYS A 251 -3.55 -23.13 1.63
CA LYS A 251 -3.38 -22.03 0.67
C LYS A 251 -3.22 -20.71 1.44
N ASN A 252 -2.06 -20.07 1.35
CA ASN A 252 -1.91 -18.66 1.72
C ASN A 252 -2.88 -17.88 0.84
N ARG A 253 -3.90 -17.26 1.44
CA ARG A 253 -4.92 -16.56 0.69
C ARG A 253 -4.67 -15.07 0.79
N LEU A 254 -4.37 -14.43 -0.34
CA LEU A 254 -4.40 -12.97 -0.41
C LEU A 254 -5.87 -12.55 -0.42
N ILE A 255 -6.25 -11.76 0.58
CA ILE A 255 -7.59 -11.20 0.67
C ILE A 255 -7.47 -9.71 0.40
N ILE A 256 -8.17 -9.28 -0.64
CA ILE A 256 -8.24 -7.89 -1.08
C ILE A 256 -9.60 -7.38 -0.65
N ASP A 257 -9.61 -6.53 0.36
CA ASP A 257 -10.80 -5.86 0.84
C ASP A 257 -10.81 -4.45 0.25
N GLN A 258 -11.76 -4.19 -0.65
CA GLN A 258 -12.05 -2.83 -1.09
C GLN A 258 -12.79 -2.13 0.05
N ILE A 259 -12.07 -1.36 0.86
CA ILE A 259 -12.67 -0.62 1.97
C ILE A 259 -13.00 0.78 1.44
N ARG A 260 -14.12 0.84 0.69
CA ARG A 260 -14.66 2.08 0.16
C ARG A 260 -15.43 2.82 1.25
N ASN A 261 -15.43 4.15 1.20
CA ASN A 261 -16.52 4.92 1.82
C ASN A 261 -17.83 4.46 1.17
N PRO A 262 -18.82 4.00 1.95
CA PRO A 262 -20.10 3.64 1.37
C PRO A 262 -20.67 4.87 0.65
N GLY A 263 -21.03 4.69 -0.62
CA GLY A 263 -22.01 5.58 -1.24
C GLY A 263 -23.39 5.27 -0.67
N GLU A 264 -24.36 6.17 -0.83
CA GLU A 264 -25.76 5.94 -0.42
C GLU A 264 -26.35 4.63 -0.98
N ASP A 265 -25.81 4.13 -2.11
CA ASP A 265 -26.22 2.88 -2.76
C ASP A 265 -25.64 1.59 -2.13
N ASP A 266 -24.66 1.69 -1.22
CA ASP A 266 -24.01 0.51 -0.61
C ASP A 266 -24.78 -0.04 0.62
N PHE A 267 -25.87 0.62 1.05
CA PHE A 267 -26.71 0.19 2.19
C PHE A 267 -27.81 -0.84 1.82
N ALA A 268 -27.85 -1.32 0.57
CA ALA A 268 -28.91 -2.23 0.12
C ALA A 268 -28.67 -3.72 0.41
N MET A 269 -27.51 -4.13 0.93
CA MET A 269 -27.23 -5.55 1.19
C MET A 269 -26.34 -5.71 2.42
N ASP A 270 -26.95 -5.84 3.59
CA ASP A 270 -26.47 -6.70 4.69
C ASP A 270 -27.65 -6.92 5.66
N GLY A 271 -28.62 -7.68 5.17
CA GLY A 271 -29.81 -8.12 5.90
C GLY A 271 -30.01 -9.62 5.77
N ALA A 272 -28.94 -10.41 5.86
CA ALA A 272 -28.97 -11.84 6.14
C ALA A 272 -27.52 -12.36 6.14
N TYR A 273 -26.95 -12.59 7.33
CA TYR A 273 -26.19 -13.78 7.77
C TYR A 273 -25.63 -13.52 9.16
#